data_AF-A0A0D7ALH5-F1
#
_entry.id   AF-A0A0D7ALH5-F1
#
_cell.length_a   1.000
_cell.length_b   1.000
_cell.length_c   1.000
_cell.angle_alpha   90.00
_cell.angle_beta   90.00
_cell.angle_gamma   90.00
#
_symmetry.space_group_name_H-M   'P 1'
#
loop_
_entity.id
_entity.type
_entity.pdbx_description
1 polymer ?
#
loop_
_entity_poly.entity_id
_entity_poly.type
_entity_poly.pdbx_seq_one_letter_code
_entity_poly.pdbx_strand_id
1 'polypeptide(L)'
;DLPTAFYSVLGASLFLIGNLIGRTPTLALSGEPTFPTPYWLAALDAFETGVNLPRLTSSKCDFDIPEDWDMAITWGRTLVALAHELISPTSEADPNFNWPPSSPMAMIASIRPPSPRPVRLSSVTPNDLMELAMDQFSRGILNMPHFQQYVLIRHVPTFSRARYLYAISTEVLQLAECMPTSAQRRTWAMWADSVLNQMRMEADM
;
A
#
# COMPACT_ATOMS: atom_id res chain seq x y z
N ASP A 1 12.48 2.73 13.86
CA ASP A 1 11.59 2.93 15.03
C ASP A 1 10.73 1.68 15.20
N LEU A 2 10.78 1.02 16.37
CA LEU A 2 10.17 -0.31 16.56
C LEU A 2 8.63 -0.30 16.43
N PRO A 3 7.90 0.68 17.00
CA PRO A 3 6.45 0.79 16.82
C PRO A 3 6.05 1.02 15.35
N THR A 4 6.72 1.93 14.64
CA THR A 4 6.45 2.16 13.20
C THR A 4 6.71 0.89 12.38
N ALA A 5 7.80 0.17 12.65
CA ALA A 5 8.13 -1.08 11.97
C ALA A 5 7.07 -2.18 12.18
N PHE A 6 6.49 -2.26 13.38
CA PHE A 6 5.38 -3.19 13.65
C PHE A 6 4.18 -2.92 12.73
N TYR A 7 3.75 -1.65 12.62
CA TYR A 7 2.62 -1.27 11.78
C TYR A 7 2.91 -1.42 10.28
N SER A 8 4.16 -1.19 9.86
CA SER A 8 4.63 -1.46 8.50
C SER A 8 4.47 -2.94 8.14
N VAL A 9 4.95 -3.86 9.00
CA VAL A 9 4.82 -5.31 8.80
C VAL A 9 3.36 -5.77 8.89
N LEU A 10 2.59 -5.25 9.84
CA LEU A 10 1.17 -5.57 9.99
C LEU A 10 0.37 -5.15 8.76
N GLY A 11 0.52 -3.91 8.31
CA GLY A 11 -0.15 -3.39 7.12
C GLY A 11 0.24 -4.16 5.86
N ALA A 12 1.53 -4.46 5.68
CA ALA A 12 2.00 -5.27 4.55
C ALA A 12 1.42 -6.69 4.58
N SER A 13 1.34 -7.31 5.76
CA SER A 13 0.74 -8.64 5.94
C SER A 13 -0.74 -8.63 5.56
N LEU A 14 -1.49 -7.63 6.02
CA LEU A 14 -2.91 -7.46 5.68
C LEU A 14 -3.13 -7.23 4.19
N PHE A 15 -2.29 -6.41 3.55
CA PHE A 15 -2.32 -6.22 2.10
C PHE A 15 -2.09 -7.53 1.33
N LEU A 16 -1.10 -8.33 1.74
CA LEU A 16 -0.81 -9.63 1.13
C LEU A 16 -1.95 -10.64 1.35
N ILE A 17 -2.56 -10.66 2.54
CA ILE A 17 -3.75 -11.48 2.82
C ILE A 17 -4.89 -11.07 1.89
N GLY A 18 -5.16 -9.77 1.75
CA GLY A 18 -6.17 -9.28 0.80
C GLY A 18 -5.91 -9.76 -0.63
N ASN A 19 -4.67 -9.66 -1.12
CA ASN A 19 -4.30 -10.16 -2.45
C ASN A 19 -4.50 -11.68 -2.59
N LEU A 20 -4.25 -12.45 -1.53
CA LEU A 20 -4.43 -13.90 -1.51
C LEU A 20 -5.91 -14.28 -1.49
N ILE A 21 -6.74 -13.61 -0.67
CA ILE A 21 -8.18 -13.83 -0.62
C ILE A 21 -8.85 -13.43 -1.95
N GLY A 22 -8.45 -12.31 -2.55
CA GLY A 22 -8.98 -11.88 -3.85
C GLY A 22 -8.70 -12.86 -4.99
N ARG A 23 -7.62 -13.64 -4.90
CA ARG A 23 -7.31 -14.72 -5.87
C ARG A 23 -7.97 -16.04 -5.52
N THR A 24 -8.01 -16.37 -4.23
CA THR A 24 -8.49 -17.65 -3.73
C THR A 24 -9.41 -17.43 -2.52
N PRO A 25 -10.69 -17.09 -2.76
CA PRO A 25 -11.67 -16.82 -1.69
C PRO A 25 -11.84 -17.97 -0.69
N THR A 26 -11.56 -19.20 -1.11
CA THR A 26 -11.69 -20.41 -0.28
C THR A 26 -10.64 -20.51 0.83
N LEU A 27 -9.63 -19.64 0.85
CA LEU A 27 -8.64 -19.57 1.93
C LEU A 27 -9.12 -18.74 3.13
N ALA A 28 -10.26 -18.05 3.01
CA ALA A 28 -10.89 -17.36 4.12
C ALA A 28 -11.29 -18.36 5.21
N LEU A 29 -11.01 -18.03 6.47
CA LEU A 29 -11.49 -18.81 7.60
C LEU A 29 -13.01 -18.69 7.73
N SER A 30 -13.63 -19.65 8.40
CA SER A 30 -15.08 -19.64 8.62
C SER A 30 -15.54 -18.35 9.30
N GLY A 31 -16.38 -17.57 8.61
CA GLY A 31 -16.91 -16.28 9.07
C GLY A 31 -16.06 -15.07 8.67
N GLU A 32 -14.85 -15.25 8.16
CA GLU A 32 -14.05 -14.14 7.61
C GLU A 32 -14.53 -13.74 6.21
N PRO A 33 -14.22 -12.52 5.75
CA PRO A 33 -14.50 -12.07 4.39
C PRO A 33 -13.86 -12.99 3.36
N THR A 34 -14.65 -13.41 2.39
CA THR A 34 -14.18 -14.10 1.19
C THR A 34 -13.76 -13.12 0.08
N PHE A 35 -13.81 -11.81 0.36
CA PHE A 35 -13.46 -10.74 -0.56
C PHE A 35 -12.35 -9.86 0.04
N PRO A 36 -11.52 -9.23 -0.79
CA PRO A 36 -10.25 -8.65 -0.34
C PRO A 36 -10.38 -7.31 0.39
N THR A 37 -11.44 -6.54 0.11
CA THR A 37 -11.63 -5.15 0.55
C THR A 37 -11.43 -4.92 2.06
N PRO A 38 -11.98 -5.74 2.98
CA PRO A 38 -11.82 -5.50 4.42
C PRO A 38 -10.38 -5.64 4.88
N TYR A 39 -9.59 -6.50 4.23
CA TYR A 39 -8.17 -6.67 4.53
C TYR A 39 -7.35 -5.48 4.04
N TRP A 40 -7.65 -4.94 2.86
CA TRP A 40 -6.99 -3.72 2.36
C TRP A 40 -7.33 -2.48 3.19
N LEU A 41 -8.59 -2.30 3.59
CA LEU A 41 -8.97 -1.22 4.51
C LEU A 41 -8.26 -1.37 5.87
N ALA A 42 -8.18 -2.59 6.39
CA ALA A 42 -7.44 -2.88 7.61
C ALA A 42 -5.94 -2.57 7.48
N ALA A 43 -5.35 -2.78 6.30
CA ALA A 43 -3.96 -2.44 6.01
C ALA A 43 -3.75 -0.92 6.02
N LEU A 44 -4.66 -0.15 5.41
CA LEU A 44 -4.61 1.33 5.45
C LEU A 44 -4.67 1.86 6.88
N ASP A 45 -5.57 1.33 7.72
CA ASP A 45 -5.65 1.72 9.14
C ASP A 45 -4.33 1.45 9.88
N ALA A 46 -3.68 0.31 9.59
CA ALA A 46 -2.40 -0.04 10.19
C ALA A 46 -1.31 0.95 9.79
N PHE A 47 -1.20 1.28 8.49
CA PHE A 47 -0.22 2.26 8.01
C PHE A 47 -0.49 3.66 8.57
N GLU A 48 -1.75 4.10 8.60
CA GLU A 48 -2.15 5.40 9.17
C GLU A 48 -1.82 5.47 10.66
N THR A 49 -2.07 4.39 11.40
CA THR A 49 -1.69 4.32 12.82
C THR A 49 -0.18 4.43 12.97
N GLY A 50 0.59 3.68 12.17
CA GLY A 50 2.05 3.66 12.22
C GLY A 50 2.68 5.04 12.01
N VAL A 51 2.20 5.82 11.02
CA VAL A 51 2.76 7.15 10.74
C VAL A 51 2.36 8.22 11.77
N ASN A 52 1.24 8.03 12.46
CA ASN A 52 0.72 8.98 13.43
C ASN A 52 1.20 8.71 14.87
N LEU A 53 2.01 7.67 15.10
CA LEU A 53 2.56 7.41 16.42
C LEU A 53 3.46 8.57 16.88
N PRO A 54 3.38 8.96 18.17
CA PRO A 54 4.32 9.91 18.75
C PRO A 54 5.74 9.36 18.59
N ARG A 55 6.58 10.06 17.85
CA ARG A 55 8.01 9.75 17.80
C ARG A 55 8.58 10.06 19.17
N LEU A 56 9.12 9.06 19.85
CA LEU A 56 9.81 9.28 21.12
C LEU A 56 10.97 10.24 20.87
N THR A 57 10.85 11.48 21.35
CA THR A 57 11.92 12.49 21.32
C THR A 57 13.01 12.07 22.29
N SER A 58 13.78 11.05 21.93
CA SER A 58 15.03 10.71 22.58
C SER A 58 16.00 11.85 22.31
N SER A 59 16.22 12.69 23.32
CA SER A 59 17.05 13.92 23.31
C SER A 59 18.56 13.68 23.06
N LYS A 60 18.93 12.58 22.38
CA LYS A 60 20.28 12.29 21.93
C LYS A 60 20.23 11.78 20.50
N CYS A 61 20.57 12.69 19.59
CA CYS A 61 20.75 12.49 18.15
C CYS A 61 19.45 12.40 17.34
N ASP A 62 18.80 13.54 17.11
CA ASP A 62 17.89 13.76 15.98
C ASP A 62 18.69 13.72 14.66
N PHE A 63 19.21 12.55 14.29
CA PHE A 63 19.46 12.27 12.88
C PHE A 63 18.11 11.92 12.27
N ASP A 64 17.76 12.58 11.16
CA ASP A 64 16.61 12.26 10.31
C ASP A 64 16.46 10.75 10.18
N ILE A 65 15.57 10.13 10.97
CA ILE A 65 15.25 8.72 10.79
C ILE A 65 14.60 8.66 9.41
N PRO A 66 15.22 7.97 8.43
CA PRO A 66 14.70 7.95 7.08
C PRO A 66 13.28 7.41 7.09
N GLU A 67 12.43 8.03 6.28
CA GLU A 67 11.08 7.53 6.06
C GLU A 67 11.12 6.08 5.59
N ASP A 68 10.21 5.25 6.14
CA ASP A 68 10.10 3.84 5.73
C ASP A 68 9.51 3.77 4.33
N TRP A 69 10.41 3.71 3.34
CA TRP A 69 10.05 3.68 1.93
C TRP A 69 9.18 2.46 1.58
N ASP A 70 9.42 1.30 2.21
CA ASP A 70 8.70 0.06 1.88
C ASP A 70 7.25 0.12 2.38
N MET A 71 7.04 0.74 3.56
CA MET A 71 5.71 1.07 4.05
C MET A 71 4.98 2.00 3.08
N ALA A 72 5.63 3.08 2.63
CA ALA A 72 5.03 4.03 1.70
C ALA A 72 4.66 3.37 0.35
N ILE A 73 5.55 2.54 -0.20
CA ILE A 73 5.24 1.78 -1.43
C ILE A 73 4.07 0.83 -1.19
N THR A 74 4.07 0.06 -0.11
CA THR A 74 2.99 -0.91 0.15
C THR A 74 1.65 -0.22 0.41
N TRP A 75 1.66 0.94 1.07
CA TRP A 75 0.49 1.79 1.21
C TRP A 75 -0.03 2.23 -0.16
N GLY A 76 0.83 2.78 -1.03
CA GLY A 76 0.45 3.17 -2.39
C GLY A 76 -0.19 2.03 -3.18
N ARG A 77 0.40 0.83 -3.13
CA ARG A 77 -0.14 -0.38 -3.80
C ARG A 77 -1.50 -0.80 -3.23
N THR A 78 -1.70 -0.65 -1.92
CA THR A 78 -3.00 -0.91 -1.27
C THR A 78 -4.08 0.03 -1.79
N LEU A 79 -3.74 1.30 -2.01
CA LEU A 79 -4.65 2.29 -2.59
C LEU A 79 -4.99 1.97 -4.06
N VAL A 80 -4.01 1.53 -4.86
CA VAL A 80 -4.24 1.06 -6.25
C VAL A 80 -5.17 -0.15 -6.28
N ALA A 81 -4.99 -1.11 -5.36
CA ALA A 81 -5.86 -2.29 -5.27
C ALA A 81 -7.32 -1.90 -4.94
N LEU A 82 -7.52 -0.97 -4.00
CA LEU A 82 -8.84 -0.43 -3.69
C LEU A 82 -9.45 0.35 -4.86
N ALA A 83 -8.64 1.11 -5.61
CA ALA A 83 -9.12 1.81 -6.80
C ALA A 83 -9.61 0.83 -7.88
N HIS A 84 -8.92 -0.31 -8.06
CA HIS A 84 -9.36 -1.38 -8.95
C HIS A 84 -10.71 -1.95 -8.51
N GLU A 85 -10.86 -2.24 -7.23
CA GLU A 85 -12.11 -2.77 -6.65
C GLU A 85 -13.28 -1.80 -6.82
N LEU A 86 -13.05 -0.49 -6.73
CA LEU A 86 -14.09 0.52 -6.98
C LEU A 86 -14.56 0.54 -8.45
N ILE A 87 -13.67 0.22 -9.40
CA ILE A 87 -14.01 0.17 -10.83
C ILE A 87 -14.68 -1.16 -11.18
N SER A 88 -14.16 -2.26 -10.65
CA SER A 88 -14.58 -3.62 -10.95
C SER A 88 -14.73 -4.41 -9.65
N PRO A 89 -15.86 -4.25 -8.93
CA PRO A 89 -16.08 -4.92 -7.66
C PRO A 89 -16.08 -6.44 -7.84
N THR A 90 -15.29 -7.13 -7.03
CA THR A 90 -15.11 -8.59 -7.07
C THR A 90 -16.20 -9.33 -6.30
N SER A 91 -16.90 -8.66 -5.39
CA SER A 91 -18.03 -9.20 -4.63
C SER A 91 -19.01 -8.10 -4.24
N GLU A 92 -20.27 -8.47 -4.01
CA GLU A 92 -21.18 -7.65 -3.21
C GLU A 92 -20.62 -7.59 -1.79
N ALA A 93 -19.83 -6.57 -1.49
CA ALA A 93 -19.34 -6.33 -0.15
C ALA A 93 -20.54 -6.11 0.78
N ASP A 94 -20.66 -6.90 1.85
CA ASP A 94 -21.66 -6.64 2.88
C ASP A 94 -21.30 -5.31 3.58
N PRO A 95 -22.11 -4.25 3.42
CA PRO A 95 -21.82 -2.95 4.02
C PRO A 95 -21.87 -2.99 5.56
N ASN A 96 -22.43 -4.06 6.15
CA ASN A 96 -22.49 -4.28 7.58
C ASN A 96 -21.48 -5.34 8.07
N PHE A 97 -20.49 -5.68 7.24
CA PHE A 97 -19.48 -6.67 7.62
C PHE A 97 -18.79 -6.30 8.94
N ASN A 98 -18.75 -7.27 9.86
CA ASN A 98 -17.99 -7.21 11.09
C ASN A 98 -17.13 -8.46 11.22
N TRP A 99 -15.88 -8.28 11.66
CA TRP A 99 -14.97 -9.39 11.91
C TRP A 99 -15.55 -10.34 12.97
N PRO A 100 -15.52 -11.67 12.74
CA PRO A 100 -15.96 -12.64 13.74
C PRO A 100 -15.17 -12.47 15.04
N PRO A 101 -15.79 -12.50 16.23
CA PRO A 101 -15.07 -12.32 17.50
C PRO A 101 -13.93 -13.32 17.74
N SER A 102 -14.02 -14.51 17.14
CA SER A 102 -13.00 -15.55 17.17
C SER A 102 -11.86 -15.35 16.16
N SER A 103 -12.02 -14.43 15.20
CA SER A 103 -10.97 -14.12 14.23
C SER A 103 -9.90 -13.24 14.89
N PRO A 104 -8.60 -13.47 14.59
CA PRO A 104 -7.54 -12.55 15.00
C PRO A 104 -7.77 -11.12 14.50
N MET A 105 -8.48 -10.96 13.38
CA MET A 105 -8.81 -9.66 12.82
C MET A 105 -9.82 -8.87 13.68
N ALA A 106 -10.70 -9.54 14.42
CA ALA A 106 -11.58 -8.86 15.37
C ALA A 106 -10.81 -8.29 16.56
N MET A 107 -9.77 -9.00 17.03
CA MET A 107 -8.86 -8.46 18.06
C MET A 107 -8.06 -7.28 17.54
N ILE A 108 -7.55 -7.36 16.30
CA ILE A 108 -6.84 -6.23 15.68
C ILE A 108 -7.80 -5.05 15.55
N ALA A 109 -9.01 -5.27 15.05
CA ALA A 109 -10.02 -4.24 14.87
C ALA A 109 -10.42 -3.55 16.20
N SER A 110 -10.51 -4.29 17.30
CA SER A 110 -10.90 -3.73 18.61
C SER A 110 -9.80 -2.94 19.31
N ILE A 111 -8.53 -3.21 19.01
CA ILE A 111 -7.38 -2.49 19.59
C ILE A 111 -7.07 -1.20 18.81
N ARG A 112 -7.53 -1.10 17.55
CA ARG A 112 -7.27 0.07 16.71
C ARG A 112 -7.93 1.32 17.28
N PRO A 113 -7.21 2.45 17.38
CA PRO A 113 -7.84 3.74 17.63
C PRO A 113 -8.82 4.04 16.47
N PRO A 114 -9.95 4.71 16.72
CA PRO A 114 -10.82 5.15 15.65
C PRO A 114 -10.01 6.03 14.69
N SER A 115 -9.89 5.62 13.42
CA SER A 115 -9.21 6.46 12.42
C SER A 115 -9.89 7.82 12.40
N PRO A 116 -9.13 8.94 12.45
CA PRO A 116 -9.71 10.28 12.35
C PRO A 116 -10.33 10.52 10.96
N ARG A 117 -9.98 9.71 9.95
CA ARG A 117 -10.49 9.79 8.58
C ARG A 117 -10.66 8.38 7.99
N PRO A 118 -11.68 7.62 8.40
CA PRO A 118 -11.96 6.36 7.73
C PRO A 118 -12.19 6.65 6.25
N VAL A 119 -11.47 5.96 5.36
CA VAL A 119 -11.70 6.04 3.91
C VAL A 119 -13.12 5.54 3.65
N ARG A 120 -14.06 6.47 3.50
CA ARG A 120 -15.45 6.14 3.16
C ARG A 120 -15.51 5.90 1.65
N LEU A 121 -15.40 4.63 1.27
CA LEU A 121 -15.47 4.19 -0.13
C LEU A 121 -16.72 4.70 -0.88
N SER A 122 -17.79 5.08 -0.18
CA SER A 122 -19.03 5.58 -0.79
C SER A 122 -18.94 6.97 -1.43
N SER A 123 -17.96 7.80 -1.05
CA SER A 123 -17.79 9.16 -1.61
C SER A 123 -16.47 9.36 -2.35
N VAL A 124 -15.63 8.33 -2.39
CA VAL A 124 -14.27 8.40 -2.94
C VAL A 124 -14.29 7.86 -4.38
N THR A 125 -13.71 8.61 -5.32
CA THR A 125 -13.56 8.14 -6.69
C THR A 125 -12.25 7.34 -6.86
N PRO A 126 -12.15 6.45 -7.87
CA PRO A 126 -10.89 5.77 -8.17
C PRO A 126 -9.74 6.75 -8.44
N ASN A 127 -10.04 7.94 -8.97
CA ASN A 127 -9.03 8.97 -9.22
C ASN A 127 -8.49 9.55 -7.91
N ASP A 128 -9.35 9.80 -6.92
CA ASP A 128 -8.92 10.32 -5.62
C ASP A 128 -7.98 9.32 -4.91
N LEU A 129 -8.27 8.02 -5.00
CA LEU A 129 -7.37 6.98 -4.47
C LEU A 129 -6.04 6.94 -5.21
N MET A 130 -6.05 7.21 -6.52
CA MET A 130 -4.83 7.25 -7.31
C MET A 130 -3.95 8.47 -7.01
N GLU A 131 -4.55 9.62 -6.73
CA GLU A 131 -3.83 10.80 -6.24
C GLU A 131 -3.16 10.52 -4.89
N LEU A 132 -3.89 9.89 -3.96
CA LEU A 132 -3.31 9.44 -2.69
C LEU A 132 -2.19 8.40 -2.91
N ALA A 133 -2.38 7.46 -3.85
CA ALA A 133 -1.37 6.45 -4.16
C ALA A 133 -0.11 7.09 -4.73
N MET A 134 -0.25 8.08 -5.60
CA MET A 134 0.86 8.85 -6.16
C MET A 134 1.68 9.53 -5.07
N ASP A 135 1.03 10.14 -4.07
CA ASP A 135 1.74 10.77 -2.94
C ASP A 135 2.57 9.73 -2.17
N GLN A 136 2.00 8.56 -1.88
CA GLN A 136 2.72 7.49 -1.20
C GLN A 136 3.86 6.92 -2.05
N PHE A 137 3.64 6.72 -3.35
CA PHE A 137 4.68 6.27 -4.27
C PHE A 137 5.81 7.27 -4.39
N SER A 138 5.51 8.57 -4.46
CA SER A 138 6.52 9.62 -4.55
C SER A 138 7.42 9.62 -3.31
N ARG A 139 6.83 9.51 -2.11
CA ARG A 139 7.56 9.35 -0.84
C ARG A 139 8.42 8.09 -0.84
N GLY A 140 7.86 6.95 -1.23
CA GLY A 140 8.59 5.68 -1.25
C GLY A 140 9.73 5.69 -2.27
N ILE A 141 9.49 6.13 -3.50
CA ILE A 141 10.50 6.19 -4.58
C ILE A 141 11.66 7.13 -4.20
N LEU A 142 11.37 8.27 -3.55
CA LEU A 142 12.37 9.24 -3.11
C LEU A 142 13.31 8.65 -2.04
N ASN A 143 12.75 7.91 -1.08
CA ASN A 143 13.51 7.36 0.04
C ASN A 143 14.07 5.95 -0.22
N MET A 144 13.66 5.32 -1.32
CA MET A 144 14.09 3.97 -1.68
C MET A 144 15.59 3.93 -2.02
N PRO A 145 16.36 2.94 -1.54
CA PRO A 145 17.81 2.89 -1.77
C PRO A 145 18.20 2.88 -3.26
N HIS A 146 19.20 3.67 -3.64
CA HIS A 146 19.79 3.63 -4.97
C HIS A 146 20.98 2.66 -5.02
N PHE A 147 21.22 2.05 -6.19
CA PHE A 147 22.23 1.00 -6.41
C PHE A 147 23.63 1.35 -5.86
N GLN A 148 24.05 2.61 -5.96
CA GLN A 148 25.36 3.08 -5.50
C GLN A 148 25.55 3.00 -3.96
N GLN A 149 24.47 3.02 -3.18
CA GLN A 149 24.55 2.92 -1.70
C GLN A 149 24.70 1.46 -1.22
N TYR A 150 24.36 0.48 -2.05
CA TYR A 150 24.23 -0.93 -1.64
C TYR A 150 25.54 -1.73 -1.75
N VAL A 151 26.51 -1.29 -2.56
CA VAL A 151 27.76 -2.02 -2.83
C VAL A 151 28.68 -2.15 -1.59
N LEU A 152 28.49 -1.30 -0.59
CA LEU A 152 29.31 -1.32 0.64
C LEU A 152 28.85 -2.35 1.68
N ILE A 153 27.62 -2.90 1.58
CA ILE A 153 27.04 -3.80 2.58
C ILE A 153 26.92 -5.21 1.98
N ARG A 154 28.05 -5.92 1.89
CA ARG A 154 28.10 -7.33 1.51
C ARG A 154 27.43 -8.16 2.62
N HIS A 155 26.20 -8.66 2.40
CA HIS A 155 25.66 -9.96 2.85
C HIS A 155 24.12 -10.08 2.91
N VAL A 156 23.34 -9.14 2.34
CA VAL A 156 21.88 -9.34 2.22
C VAL A 156 21.51 -9.56 0.74
N PRO A 157 20.97 -10.72 0.34
CA PRO A 157 20.44 -10.87 -1.01
C PRO A 157 19.10 -10.10 -1.12
N THR A 158 18.79 -9.63 -2.34
CA THR A 158 17.44 -9.45 -2.91
C THR A 158 16.76 -8.07 -2.97
N PHE A 159 17.36 -6.95 -2.56
CA PHE A 159 16.75 -5.64 -2.90
C PHE A 159 17.05 -5.26 -4.36
N SER A 160 16.01 -5.02 -5.15
CA SER A 160 16.10 -4.51 -6.52
C SER A 160 15.12 -3.35 -6.69
N ARG A 161 15.63 -2.12 -6.66
CA ARG A 161 14.85 -0.91 -6.95
C ARG A 161 14.07 -1.03 -8.25
N ALA A 162 14.73 -1.51 -9.31
CA ALA A 162 14.10 -1.77 -10.60
C ALA A 162 12.87 -2.71 -10.51
N ARG A 163 12.92 -3.75 -9.67
CA ARG A 163 11.76 -4.64 -9.44
C ARG A 163 10.58 -3.89 -8.82
N TYR A 164 10.83 -3.01 -7.85
CA TYR A 164 9.78 -2.22 -7.22
C TYR A 164 9.20 -1.18 -8.18
N LEU A 165 10.04 -0.45 -8.91
CA LEU A 165 9.59 0.52 -9.92
C LEU A 165 8.75 -0.17 -11.01
N TYR A 166 9.17 -1.34 -11.49
CA TYR A 166 8.40 -2.13 -12.45
C TYR A 166 7.04 -2.54 -11.90
N ALA A 167 6.98 -3.02 -10.65
CA ALA A 167 5.72 -3.41 -10.02
C ALA A 167 4.76 -2.21 -9.89
N ILE A 168 5.25 -1.06 -9.44
CA ILE A 168 4.46 0.17 -9.31
C ILE A 168 3.91 0.59 -10.68
N SER A 169 4.78 0.71 -11.70
CA SER A 169 4.37 1.12 -13.04
C SER A 169 3.35 0.17 -13.66
N THR A 170 3.54 -1.14 -13.50
CA THR A 170 2.64 -2.13 -14.11
C THR A 170 1.27 -2.16 -13.42
N GLU A 171 1.23 -2.06 -12.09
CA GLU A 171 -0.03 -1.99 -11.35
C GLU A 171 -0.82 -0.70 -11.70
N VAL A 172 -0.14 0.45 -11.78
CA VAL A 172 -0.78 1.71 -12.19
C VAL A 172 -1.23 1.67 -13.64
N LEU A 173 -0.44 1.10 -14.55
CA LEU A 173 -0.83 0.96 -15.95
C LEU A 173 -2.06 0.07 -16.12
N GLN A 174 -2.13 -1.05 -15.40
CA GLN A 174 -3.29 -1.94 -15.41
C GLN A 174 -4.56 -1.23 -14.91
N LEU A 175 -4.47 -0.39 -13.88
CA LEU A 175 -5.60 0.42 -13.44
C LEU A 175 -5.96 1.49 -14.47
N ALA A 176 -4.94 2.15 -15.05
CA ALA A 176 -5.13 3.21 -16.04
C ALA A 176 -5.98 2.73 -17.22
N GLU A 177 -5.83 1.48 -17.67
CA GLU A 177 -6.66 0.89 -18.72
C GLU A 177 -8.15 0.81 -18.34
N CYS A 178 -8.45 0.60 -17.06
CA CYS A 178 -9.80 0.46 -16.52
C CYS A 178 -10.45 1.81 -16.15
N MET A 179 -9.71 2.94 -16.14
CA MET A 179 -10.27 4.21 -15.67
C MET A 179 -11.45 4.68 -16.56
N PRO A 180 -12.50 5.31 -15.98
CA PRO A 180 -13.73 5.64 -16.72
C PRO A 180 -13.53 6.60 -17.88
N THR A 181 -12.71 7.64 -17.71
CA THR A 181 -12.51 8.71 -18.71
C THR A 181 -11.18 8.58 -19.43
N SER A 182 -11.15 8.88 -20.73
CA SER A 182 -9.93 8.86 -21.53
C SER A 182 -8.85 9.82 -21.01
N ALA A 183 -9.26 10.95 -20.43
CA ALA A 183 -8.36 11.90 -19.78
C ALA A 183 -7.62 11.25 -18.60
N GLN A 184 -8.34 10.58 -17.69
CA GLN A 184 -7.73 9.87 -16.57
C GLN A 184 -6.85 8.71 -17.04
N ARG A 185 -7.30 7.92 -18.03
CA ARG A 185 -6.47 6.84 -18.62
C ARG A 185 -5.12 7.39 -19.09
N ARG A 186 -5.15 8.50 -19.83
CA ARG A 186 -3.95 9.18 -20.34
C ARG A 186 -3.06 9.67 -19.20
N THR A 187 -3.62 10.34 -18.19
CA THR A 187 -2.87 10.87 -17.05
C THR A 187 -2.09 9.75 -16.34
N TRP A 188 -2.78 8.66 -15.98
CA TRP A 188 -2.16 7.57 -15.23
C TRP A 188 -1.20 6.73 -16.07
N ALA A 189 -1.47 6.57 -17.37
CA ALA A 189 -0.52 5.94 -18.29
C ALA A 189 0.77 6.76 -18.44
N MET A 190 0.68 8.09 -18.58
CA MET A 190 1.86 8.97 -18.64
C MET A 190 2.66 8.95 -17.33
N TRP A 191 1.97 8.89 -16.18
CA TRP A 191 2.64 8.77 -14.89
C TRP A 191 3.39 7.43 -14.78
N ALA A 192 2.75 6.31 -15.14
CA ALA A 192 3.41 4.99 -15.12
C ALA A 192 4.64 4.93 -16.03
N ASP A 193 4.54 5.54 -17.22
CA ASP A 193 5.67 5.67 -18.17
C ASP A 193 6.81 6.50 -17.56
N SER A 194 6.51 7.57 -16.84
CA SER A 194 7.54 8.37 -16.15
C SER A 194 8.32 7.56 -15.12
N VAL A 195 7.66 6.64 -14.41
CA VAL A 195 8.32 5.74 -13.44
C VAL A 195 9.15 4.67 -14.15
N LEU A 196 8.68 4.12 -15.28
CA LEU A 196 9.48 3.19 -16.10
C LEU A 196 10.74 3.87 -16.65
N ASN A 197 10.63 5.13 -17.08
CA ASN A 197 11.79 5.90 -17.57
C ASN A 197 12.86 6.11 -16.49
N GLN A 198 12.49 6.14 -15.19
CA GLN A 198 13.48 6.15 -14.10
C GLN A 198 14.32 4.88 -14.07
N MET A 199 13.74 3.70 -14.34
CA MET A 199 14.49 2.45 -14.42
C MET A 199 15.51 2.46 -15.57
N ARG A 200 15.14 3.04 -16.72
CA ARG A 200 16.03 3.13 -17.89
C ARG A 200 17.25 4.00 -17.59
N MET A 201 17.05 5.15 -16.95
CA MET A 201 18.15 6.02 -16.55
C MET A 201 19.13 5.34 -15.59
N GLU A 202 18.66 4.44 -14.72
CA GLU A 202 19.53 3.67 -13.83
C GLU A 202 20.29 2.52 -14.52
N ALA A 203 19.77 2.00 -15.64
CA ALA A 203 20.43 0.94 -16.42
C ALA A 203 21.54 1.49 -17.35
N ASP A 204 21.41 2.76 -17.77
CA ASP A 204 22.35 3.45 -18.66
C ASP A 204 23.52 4.14 -17.89
N MET A 205 23.52 4.13 -16.56
CA MET A 205 24.59 4.65 -15.67
C MET A 205 25.58 3.58 -15.24
#